data_AF-A0A6C0IG75-F1
#
_entry.id   AF-A0A6C0IG75-F1
#
_cell.length_a   1.000
_cell.length_b   1.000
_cell.length_c   1.000
_cell.angle_alpha   90.00
_cell.angle_beta   90.00
_cell.angle_gamma   90.00
#
_symmetry.space_group_name_H-M   'P 1'
#
loop_
_entity.id
_entity.type
_entity.pdbx_description
1 polymer ?
#
loop_
_entity_poly.entity_id
_entity_poly.type
_entity_poly.pdbx_seq_one_letter_code
_entity_poly.pdbx_strand_id
1 'polypeptide(L)'
;MIELVVLLLGILLLCIFIYYYTSASHNVTEPFAPTQGEYLSACPAGYKTFYTSNGDINCCNGDIVANRCVGIQCTLNGKGTHDMPQCVDATLRAHKEKGARSCPKSMTTYFEDRTNPSAIVKGCTNGQLNATLTGPKTATQPMCKIYATEELNTNSMDSCFNQKEMEAFVCSDKKHCTKTLIQTTAGKPIKVQVSLTDPQNNTYVGTTRESLQRFYDATKPQWRETGIDLSTSHLVAEVLQEVYIDRTMEASSMQMNP
;
A
#
# COMPACT_ATOMS: atom_id res chain seq x y z
N MET A 1 -65.05 7.37 -17.31
CA MET A 1 -63.84 8.00 -16.74
C MET A 1 -63.02 7.06 -15.88
N ILE A 2 -63.64 6.17 -15.07
CA ILE A 2 -62.91 5.21 -14.22
C ILE A 2 -62.01 4.26 -15.03
N GLU A 3 -62.47 3.75 -16.17
CA GLU A 3 -61.68 2.83 -17.02
C GLU A 3 -60.38 3.46 -17.56
N LEU A 4 -60.40 4.76 -17.90
CA LEU A 4 -59.21 5.50 -18.34
C LEU A 4 -58.19 5.65 -17.21
N VAL A 5 -58.66 5.87 -15.98
CA VAL A 5 -57.81 6.00 -14.79
C VAL A 5 -57.12 4.67 -14.45
N VAL A 6 -57.83 3.55 -14.58
CA VAL A 6 -57.26 2.21 -14.36
C VAL A 6 -56.19 1.89 -15.41
N LEU A 7 -56.42 2.25 -16.67
CA LEU A 7 -55.44 2.05 -17.74
C LEU A 7 -54.18 2.88 -17.55
N LEU A 8 -54.31 4.15 -17.15
CA LEU A 8 -53.16 5.03 -16.88
C LEU A 8 -52.33 4.54 -15.67
N LEU A 9 -52.98 4.06 -14.61
CA LEU A 9 -52.29 3.44 -13.47
C LEU A 9 -51.53 2.17 -13.85
N GLY A 10 -52.11 1.34 -14.72
CA GLY A 10 -51.45 0.15 -15.24
C GLY A 10 -50.18 0.47 -16.04
N ILE A 11 -50.24 1.48 -16.92
CA ILE A 11 -49.07 1.95 -17.69
C ILE A 11 -47.99 2.52 -16.76
N LEU A 12 -48.38 3.32 -15.76
CA LEU A 12 -47.43 3.90 -14.80
C LEU A 12 -46.65 2.81 -14.04
N LEU A 13 -47.34 1.78 -13.54
CA LEU A 13 -46.71 0.67 -12.82
C LEU A 13 -45.75 -0.12 -13.73
N LEU A 14 -46.14 -0.33 -15.00
CA LEU A 14 -45.30 -1.01 -15.98
C LEU A 14 -44.04 -0.20 -16.31
N CYS A 15 -44.15 1.13 -16.43
CA CYS A 15 -42.99 2.01 -16.60
C CYS A 15 -42.05 2.00 -15.40
N ILE A 16 -42.58 2.01 -14.17
CA ILE A 16 -41.78 1.91 -12.94
C ILE A 16 -41.04 0.56 -12.89
N PHE A 17 -41.72 -0.53 -13.25
CA PHE A 17 -41.11 -1.86 -13.29
C PHE A 17 -39.97 -1.94 -14.31
N ILE A 18 -40.18 -1.43 -15.52
CA ILE A 18 -39.13 -1.38 -16.56
C ILE A 18 -37.96 -0.52 -16.10
N TYR A 19 -38.21 0.65 -15.49
CA TYR A 19 -37.18 1.53 -14.97
C TYR A 19 -36.31 0.84 -13.90
N TYR A 20 -36.94 0.16 -12.93
CA TYR A 20 -36.20 -0.58 -11.91
C TYR A 20 -35.41 -1.75 -12.49
N TYR A 21 -35.98 -2.49 -13.43
CA TYR A 21 -35.31 -3.65 -14.02
C TYR A 21 -34.10 -3.23 -14.87
N THR A 22 -34.26 -2.18 -15.68
CA THR A 22 -33.16 -1.61 -16.48
C THR A 22 -32.10 -0.97 -15.60
N SER A 23 -32.48 -0.20 -14.58
CA SER A 23 -31.53 0.44 -13.67
C SER A 23 -30.80 -0.56 -12.76
N ALA A 24 -31.42 -1.71 -12.43
CA ALA A 24 -30.75 -2.80 -11.72
C ALA A 24 -29.77 -3.57 -12.63
N SER A 25 -30.07 -3.71 -13.92
CA SER A 25 -29.19 -4.37 -14.90
C SER A 25 -27.93 -3.56 -15.25
N HIS A 26 -27.93 -2.25 -15.04
CA HIS A 26 -26.78 -1.38 -15.32
C HIS A 26 -25.70 -1.36 -14.21
N ASN A 27 -25.93 -2.03 -13.07
CA ASN A 27 -24.95 -2.14 -11.98
C ASN A 27 -24.30 -3.52 -11.88
N VAL A 28 -24.58 -4.43 -12.83
CA VAL A 28 -23.73 -5.59 -13.04
C VAL A 28 -22.58 -5.14 -13.94
N THR A 29 -21.54 -4.58 -13.33
CA THR A 29 -20.22 -4.59 -13.96
C THR A 29 -19.85 -6.06 -14.20
N GLU A 30 -20.00 -6.51 -15.44
CA GLU A 30 -19.42 -7.78 -15.87
C GLU A 30 -17.92 -7.77 -15.53
N PRO A 31 -17.38 -8.77 -14.81
CA PRO A 31 -15.95 -8.81 -14.50
C PRO A 31 -15.08 -9.21 -15.70
N PHE A 32 -15.58 -9.11 -16.93
CA PHE A 32 -14.90 -9.62 -18.13
C PHE A 32 -14.92 -8.68 -19.33
N ALA A 33 -15.05 -7.37 -19.13
CA ALA A 33 -14.47 -6.46 -20.10
C ALA A 33 -12.94 -6.50 -19.90
N PRO A 34 -12.15 -7.13 -20.79
CA PRO A 34 -10.71 -6.92 -20.76
C PRO A 34 -10.53 -5.41 -20.85
N THR A 35 -9.82 -4.83 -19.89
CA THR A 35 -9.44 -3.43 -19.86
C THR A 35 -8.91 -3.07 -21.24
N GLN A 36 -9.74 -2.45 -22.07
CA GLN A 36 -9.31 -1.91 -23.36
C GLN A 36 -8.37 -0.76 -23.02
N GLY A 37 -7.07 -1.03 -22.98
CA GLY A 37 -6.08 0.03 -22.80
C GLY A 37 -4.73 -0.38 -22.23
N GLU A 38 -4.56 -1.57 -21.66
CA GLU A 38 -3.27 -1.97 -21.09
C GLU A 38 -2.66 -3.13 -21.89
N TYR A 39 -2.14 -2.79 -23.07
CA TYR A 39 -1.20 -3.68 -23.76
C TYR A 39 0.21 -3.39 -23.23
N LEU A 40 0.88 -4.41 -22.71
CA LEU A 40 2.31 -4.32 -22.46
C LEU A 40 3.01 -4.31 -23.82
N SER A 41 3.58 -3.16 -24.21
CA SER A 41 4.37 -3.03 -25.45
C SER A 41 5.73 -3.73 -25.36
N ALA A 42 6.12 -4.14 -24.16
CA ALA A 42 7.38 -4.79 -23.86
C ALA A 42 7.20 -5.85 -22.78
N CYS A 43 8.21 -6.70 -22.65
CA CYS A 43 8.28 -7.71 -21.61
C CYS A 43 8.12 -7.14 -20.21
N PRO A 44 7.14 -7.61 -19.41
CA PRO A 44 7.06 -7.21 -18.02
C PRO A 44 8.34 -7.62 -17.28
N ALA A 45 8.76 -6.74 -16.37
CA ALA A 45 9.97 -6.88 -15.59
C ALA A 45 10.04 -8.25 -14.87
N GLY A 46 11.04 -9.07 -15.20
CA GLY A 46 11.27 -10.38 -14.57
C GLY A 46 10.64 -11.58 -15.28
N TYR A 47 9.87 -11.36 -16.35
CA TYR A 47 9.42 -12.42 -17.24
C TYR A 47 10.53 -12.74 -18.22
N LYS A 48 10.72 -14.03 -18.49
CA LYS A 48 11.77 -14.51 -19.39
C LYS A 48 11.19 -14.96 -20.73
N THR A 49 9.88 -15.19 -20.83
CA THR A 49 9.21 -15.78 -21.99
C THR A 49 7.80 -15.19 -22.13
N PHE A 50 7.33 -14.98 -23.36
CA PHE A 50 5.94 -14.67 -23.66
C PHE A 50 5.51 -15.25 -25.00
N TYR A 51 4.20 -15.47 -25.16
CA TYR A 51 3.61 -15.89 -26.42
C TYR A 51 2.98 -14.69 -27.15
N THR A 52 3.23 -14.59 -28.47
CA THR A 52 2.56 -13.63 -29.34
C THR A 52 1.13 -14.07 -29.66
N SER A 53 0.34 -13.21 -30.30
CA SER A 53 -0.99 -13.56 -30.79
C SER A 53 -1.00 -14.70 -31.80
N ASN A 54 0.15 -15.01 -32.41
CA ASN A 54 0.30 -16.09 -33.38
C ASN A 54 0.72 -17.42 -32.72
N GLY A 55 0.93 -17.42 -31.39
CA GLY A 55 1.43 -18.58 -30.66
C GLY A 55 2.96 -18.74 -30.68
N ASP A 56 3.69 -17.76 -31.25
CA ASP A 56 5.16 -17.78 -31.25
C ASP A 56 5.71 -17.47 -29.86
N ILE A 57 6.77 -18.18 -29.47
CA ILE A 57 7.49 -17.94 -28.20
C ILE A 57 8.59 -16.90 -28.44
N ASN A 58 8.52 -15.79 -27.71
CA ASN A 58 9.59 -14.79 -27.65
C ASN A 58 10.22 -14.77 -26.25
N CYS A 59 11.54 -14.88 -26.16
CA CYS A 59 12.24 -14.72 -24.89
C CYS A 59 12.45 -13.23 -24.58
N CYS A 60 12.05 -12.80 -23.38
CA CYS A 60 12.12 -11.42 -22.91
C CYS A 60 13.50 -10.99 -22.39
N ASN A 61 14.22 -11.94 -21.81
CA ASN A 61 15.62 -11.86 -21.38
C ASN A 61 15.88 -13.18 -20.66
N GLY A 62 16.52 -14.14 -21.33
CA GLY A 62 16.79 -15.44 -20.73
C GLY A 62 17.71 -16.29 -21.59
N ASP A 63 18.50 -17.12 -20.93
CA ASP A 63 19.27 -18.18 -21.56
C ASP A 63 18.31 -19.16 -22.25
N ILE A 64 18.56 -19.42 -23.53
CA ILE A 64 17.91 -20.49 -24.27
C ILE A 64 18.54 -21.79 -23.80
N VAL A 65 17.85 -22.52 -22.92
CA VAL A 65 18.31 -23.85 -22.48
C VAL A 65 17.51 -24.88 -23.28
N ALA A 66 18.21 -25.66 -24.12
CA ALA A 66 17.60 -26.70 -24.95
C ALA A 66 16.42 -26.21 -25.83
N ASN A 67 16.61 -25.08 -26.54
CA ASN A 67 15.59 -24.45 -27.39
C ASN A 67 14.30 -24.03 -26.68
N ARG A 68 14.34 -23.87 -25.35
CA ARG A 68 13.22 -23.35 -24.57
C ARG A 68 13.68 -22.18 -23.72
N CYS A 69 12.91 -21.10 -23.74
CA CYS A 69 13.12 -20.02 -22.79
C CYS A 69 12.68 -20.54 -21.40
N VAL A 70 13.51 -20.39 -20.37
CA VAL A 70 13.19 -20.87 -19.00
C VAL A 70 12.58 -19.72 -18.19
N GLY A 71 11.35 -19.83 -17.69
CA GLY A 71 10.72 -18.82 -16.82
C GLY A 71 9.18 -18.88 -16.79
N ILE A 72 8.55 -17.91 -16.10
CA ILE A 72 7.09 -17.77 -16.04
C ILE A 72 6.55 -17.52 -17.46
N GLN A 73 5.59 -18.33 -17.89
CA GLN A 73 4.98 -18.28 -19.22
C GLN A 73 3.68 -17.48 -19.17
N CYS A 74 3.51 -16.56 -20.12
CA CYS A 74 2.29 -15.76 -20.24
C CYS A 74 2.07 -15.32 -21.69
N THR A 75 0.83 -14.97 -22.03
CA THR A 75 0.48 -14.43 -23.34
C THR A 75 0.50 -12.90 -23.32
N LEU A 76 1.24 -12.26 -24.23
CA LEU A 76 1.34 -10.80 -24.27
C LEU A 76 0.08 -10.17 -24.87
N ASN A 77 -0.44 -10.77 -25.96
CA ASN A 77 -1.62 -10.30 -26.69
C ASN A 77 -2.58 -11.46 -26.97
N GLY A 78 -3.88 -11.24 -26.76
CA GLY A 78 -4.93 -12.24 -26.98
C GLY A 78 -5.55 -12.76 -25.68
N LYS A 79 -6.57 -13.62 -25.77
CA LYS A 79 -7.23 -14.19 -24.58
C LYS A 79 -6.29 -15.21 -23.92
N GLY A 80 -5.83 -14.91 -22.71
CA GLY A 80 -5.06 -15.87 -21.91
C GLY A 80 -5.92 -17.09 -21.54
N THR A 81 -5.27 -18.21 -21.23
CA THR A 81 -5.92 -19.42 -20.72
C THR A 81 -5.67 -19.56 -19.22
N HIS A 82 -6.35 -20.52 -18.58
CA HIS A 82 -6.11 -20.83 -17.17
C HIS A 82 -4.65 -21.24 -16.92
N ASP A 83 -4.08 -22.05 -17.83
CA ASP A 83 -2.71 -22.56 -17.72
C ASP A 83 -1.66 -21.55 -18.21
N MET A 84 -2.09 -20.58 -19.03
CA MET A 84 -1.22 -19.53 -19.57
C MET A 84 -1.95 -18.18 -19.58
N PRO A 85 -1.95 -17.46 -18.44
CA PRO A 85 -2.65 -16.20 -18.30
C PRO A 85 -2.00 -15.08 -19.14
N GLN A 86 -2.69 -13.96 -19.27
CA GLN A 86 -2.07 -12.76 -19.84
C GLN A 86 -0.91 -12.28 -18.95
N CYS A 87 0.14 -11.74 -19.57
CA CYS A 87 1.30 -11.25 -18.83
C CYS A 87 0.96 -10.11 -17.86
N VAL A 88 -0.02 -9.26 -18.22
CA VAL A 88 -0.57 -8.22 -17.35
C VAL A 88 -1.21 -8.84 -16.12
N ASP A 89 -2.14 -9.79 -16.31
CA ASP A 89 -2.85 -10.45 -15.20
C ASP A 89 -1.90 -11.19 -14.25
N ALA A 90 -0.91 -11.89 -14.81
CA ALA A 90 0.09 -12.59 -14.03
C ALA A 90 0.94 -11.62 -13.20
N THR A 91 1.33 -10.48 -13.79
CA THR A 91 2.10 -9.43 -13.10
C THR A 91 1.29 -8.76 -12.00
N LEU A 92 0.04 -8.37 -12.29
CA LEU A 92 -0.87 -7.78 -11.32
C LEU A 92 -1.17 -8.74 -10.17
N ARG A 93 -1.32 -10.04 -10.44
CA ARG A 93 -1.48 -11.06 -9.39
C ARG A 93 -0.25 -11.13 -8.48
N ALA A 94 0.95 -11.20 -9.06
CA ALA A 94 2.19 -11.20 -8.29
C ALA A 94 2.37 -9.90 -7.48
N HIS A 95 2.03 -8.76 -8.06
CA HIS A 95 2.03 -7.47 -7.36
C HIS A 95 1.03 -7.45 -6.21
N LYS A 96 -0.17 -8.00 -6.38
CA LYS A 96 -1.16 -8.09 -5.30
C LYS A 96 -0.64 -8.92 -4.11
N GLU A 97 -0.02 -10.06 -4.38
CA GLU A 97 0.57 -10.93 -3.33
C GLU A 97 1.77 -10.29 -2.61
N LYS A 98 2.60 -9.54 -3.33
CA LYS A 98 3.71 -8.78 -2.72
C LYS A 98 3.19 -7.58 -1.94
N GLY A 99 2.23 -6.85 -2.52
CA GLY A 99 1.62 -5.67 -1.93
C GLY A 99 0.94 -5.96 -0.59
N ALA A 100 0.23 -7.08 -0.48
CA ALA A 100 -0.39 -7.50 0.76
C ALA A 100 0.60 -7.63 1.95
N ARG A 101 1.88 -7.90 1.68
CA ARG A 101 2.92 -8.08 2.71
C ARG A 101 3.73 -6.81 2.95
N SER A 102 4.12 -6.14 1.86
CA SER A 102 5.12 -5.06 1.91
C SER A 102 4.50 -3.67 1.92
N CYS A 103 3.29 -3.49 1.43
CA CYS A 103 2.69 -2.18 1.28
C CYS A 103 1.94 -1.71 2.53
N PRO A 104 1.95 -0.39 2.81
CA PRO A 104 1.10 0.20 3.83
C PRO A 104 -0.37 0.23 3.36
N LYS A 105 -1.31 0.39 4.30
CA LYS A 105 -2.75 0.37 4.01
C LYS A 105 -3.18 1.54 3.13
N SER A 106 -2.50 2.70 3.23
CA SER A 106 -2.79 3.86 2.38
C SER A 106 -2.31 3.72 0.94
N MET A 107 -1.35 2.83 0.66
CA MET A 107 -0.74 2.64 -0.66
C MET A 107 -0.66 1.15 -0.99
N THR A 108 -1.78 0.52 -1.30
CA THR A 108 -1.85 -0.95 -1.45
C THR A 108 -1.29 -1.47 -2.78
N THR A 109 -1.09 -0.61 -3.77
CA THR A 109 -0.64 -1.01 -5.12
C THR A 109 0.88 -1.13 -5.15
N TYR A 110 1.39 -2.36 -5.22
CA TYR A 110 2.82 -2.63 -5.38
C TYR A 110 3.29 -2.44 -6.82
N PHE A 111 4.53 -1.98 -7.01
CA PHE A 111 5.22 -1.97 -8.28
C PHE A 111 6.69 -2.38 -8.14
N GLU A 112 7.28 -2.87 -9.23
CA GLU A 112 8.73 -3.06 -9.33
C GLU A 112 9.24 -2.71 -10.73
N ASP A 113 10.33 -1.94 -10.79
CA ASP A 113 11.06 -1.63 -11.99
C ASP A 113 12.37 -2.44 -12.00
N ARG A 114 12.52 -3.30 -13.01
CA ARG A 114 13.72 -4.12 -13.23
C ARG A 114 14.46 -3.76 -14.52
N THR A 115 14.19 -2.58 -15.07
CA THR A 115 14.92 -2.07 -16.25
C THR A 115 16.43 -2.02 -16.01
N ASN A 116 16.86 -1.70 -14.78
CA ASN A 116 18.24 -1.80 -14.34
C ASN A 116 18.44 -3.00 -13.39
N PRO A 117 19.10 -4.09 -13.83
CA PRO A 117 19.35 -5.27 -13.00
C PRO A 117 20.15 -4.98 -11.72
N SER A 118 21.02 -3.97 -11.76
CA SER A 118 21.86 -3.56 -10.63
C SER A 118 21.12 -2.67 -9.63
N ALA A 119 19.96 -2.14 -9.99
CA ALA A 119 19.20 -1.19 -9.18
C ALA A 119 17.69 -1.40 -9.36
N ILE A 120 17.20 -2.55 -8.90
CA ILE A 120 15.76 -2.86 -8.92
C ILE A 120 15.02 -1.90 -7.97
N VAL A 121 14.15 -1.06 -8.54
CA VAL A 121 13.31 -0.16 -7.77
C VAL A 121 12.02 -0.89 -7.40
N LYS A 122 11.66 -0.90 -6.12
CA LYS A 122 10.41 -1.49 -5.63
C LYS A 122 9.69 -0.46 -4.79
N GLY A 123 8.37 -0.47 -4.83
CA GLY A 123 7.60 0.48 -4.05
C GLY A 123 6.12 0.17 -4.02
N CYS A 124 5.41 1.07 -3.37
CA CYS A 124 3.96 1.04 -3.31
C CYS A 124 3.39 2.43 -3.62
N THR A 125 2.19 2.47 -4.19
CA THR A 125 1.44 3.70 -4.48
C THR A 125 -0.04 3.53 -4.14
N ASN A 126 -0.78 4.62 -4.04
CA ASN A 126 -2.21 4.64 -3.70
C ASN A 126 -3.14 4.68 -4.93
N GLY A 127 -2.61 4.56 -6.15
CA GLY A 127 -3.43 4.61 -7.35
C GLY A 127 -3.01 3.63 -8.44
N GLN A 128 -3.38 3.95 -9.68
CA GLN A 128 -3.06 3.14 -10.85
C GLN A 128 -1.56 3.18 -11.16
N LEU A 129 -1.07 2.10 -11.76
CA LEU A 129 0.28 2.03 -12.30
C LEU A 129 0.34 2.64 -13.70
N ASN A 130 1.56 2.92 -14.16
CA ASN A 130 1.81 3.29 -15.54
C ASN A 130 1.56 2.10 -16.49
N ALA A 131 1.58 2.34 -17.80
CA ALA A 131 1.33 1.31 -18.82
C ALA A 131 2.33 0.13 -18.78
N THR A 132 3.49 0.31 -18.16
CA THR A 132 4.52 -0.73 -18.00
C THR A 132 4.44 -1.46 -16.67
N LEU A 133 3.51 -1.08 -15.78
CA LEU A 133 3.35 -1.60 -14.41
C LEU A 133 4.60 -1.45 -13.53
N THR A 134 5.53 -0.57 -13.89
CA THR A 134 6.82 -0.41 -13.19
C THR A 134 6.84 0.74 -12.20
N GLY A 135 5.76 1.53 -12.14
CA GLY A 135 5.67 2.70 -11.27
C GLY A 135 4.28 3.33 -11.27
N PRO A 136 4.09 4.43 -10.53
CA PRO A 136 2.82 5.15 -10.52
C PRO A 136 2.51 5.74 -11.91
N LYS A 137 1.22 5.88 -12.21
CA LYS A 137 0.73 6.48 -13.46
C LYS A 137 1.19 7.94 -13.63
N THR A 138 1.28 8.71 -12.55
CA THR A 138 1.78 10.09 -12.54
C THR A 138 2.88 10.27 -11.49
N ALA A 139 3.83 11.16 -11.77
CA ALA A 139 4.93 11.46 -10.85
C ALA A 139 4.49 12.10 -9.52
N THR A 140 3.27 12.65 -9.47
CA THR A 140 2.69 13.30 -8.28
C THR A 140 1.92 12.34 -7.38
N GLN A 141 1.68 11.10 -7.81
CA GLN A 141 1.01 10.12 -6.96
C GLN A 141 1.87 9.82 -5.73
N PRO A 142 1.26 9.79 -4.53
CA PRO A 142 1.93 9.31 -3.33
C PRO A 142 2.53 7.93 -3.56
N MET A 143 3.80 7.80 -3.20
CA MET A 143 4.51 6.53 -3.25
C MET A 143 5.49 6.40 -2.09
N CYS A 144 5.78 5.16 -1.75
CA CYS A 144 6.88 4.79 -0.87
C CYS A 144 7.78 3.76 -1.58
N LYS A 145 9.02 3.64 -1.13
CA LYS A 145 10.02 2.71 -1.65
C LYS A 145 10.26 1.56 -0.70
N ILE A 146 10.57 0.40 -1.26
CA ILE A 146 11.00 -0.79 -0.53
C ILE A 146 12.47 -0.97 -0.85
N TYR A 147 13.32 -0.72 0.15
CA TYR A 147 14.77 -0.80 -0.01
C TYR A 147 15.29 -2.23 0.14
N ALA A 148 16.50 -2.46 -0.37
CA ALA A 148 17.15 -3.78 -0.33
C ALA A 148 17.63 -4.17 1.07
N THR A 149 17.99 -3.21 1.92
CA THR A 149 18.51 -3.45 3.27
C THR A 149 17.58 -2.86 4.33
N GLU A 150 17.56 -3.49 5.50
CA GLU A 150 16.77 -3.02 6.64
C GLU A 150 17.21 -1.63 7.11
N GLU A 151 18.51 -1.36 7.07
CA GLU A 151 19.08 -0.04 7.39
C GLU A 151 18.51 1.06 6.48
N LEU A 152 18.45 0.83 5.17
CA LEU A 152 17.87 1.81 4.25
C LEU A 152 16.36 1.95 4.48
N ASN A 153 15.65 0.84 4.76
CA ASN A 153 14.22 0.88 5.06
C ASN A 153 13.92 1.65 6.35
N THR A 154 14.81 1.62 7.34
CA THR A 154 14.63 2.32 8.61
C THR A 154 15.12 3.77 8.54
N ASN A 155 16.14 4.09 7.74
CA ASN A 155 16.76 5.42 7.67
C ASN A 155 16.13 6.35 6.60
N SER A 156 15.35 5.82 5.67
CA SER A 156 14.77 6.60 4.56
C SER A 156 13.35 7.07 4.88
N MET A 157 13.09 8.36 4.69
CA MET A 157 11.79 8.98 4.94
C MET A 157 10.67 8.47 4.02
N ASP A 158 11.00 8.14 2.78
CA ASP A 158 10.08 7.61 1.76
C ASP A 158 9.94 6.07 1.82
N SER A 159 10.39 5.43 2.90
CA SER A 159 10.33 3.98 3.06
C SER A 159 8.91 3.47 3.35
N CYS A 160 8.49 2.42 2.64
CA CYS A 160 7.23 1.73 2.92
C CYS A 160 7.21 1.07 4.29
N PHE A 161 8.37 0.68 4.82
CA PHE A 161 8.50 0.13 6.18
C PHE A 161 8.07 1.17 7.23
N ASN A 162 8.67 2.36 7.17
CA ASN A 162 8.38 3.45 8.11
C ASN A 162 6.93 3.93 7.97
N GLN A 163 6.42 4.04 6.74
CA GLN A 163 5.02 4.38 6.49
C GLN A 163 4.05 3.34 7.09
N LYS A 164 4.36 2.05 6.93
CA LYS A 164 3.54 0.96 7.47
C LYS A 164 3.52 0.98 9.00
N GLU A 165 4.65 1.23 9.63
CA GLU A 165 4.73 1.37 11.09
C GLU A 165 3.94 2.59 11.60
N MET A 166 4.06 3.73 10.92
CA MET A 166 3.24 4.91 11.22
C MET A 166 1.73 4.62 11.10
N GLU A 167 1.33 3.86 10.10
CA GLU A 167 -0.06 3.47 9.93
C GLU A 167 -0.53 2.39 10.92
N ALA A 168 0.40 1.58 11.44
CA ALA A 168 0.11 0.54 12.42
C ALA A 168 -0.25 1.13 13.79
N PHE A 169 0.28 2.30 14.15
CA PHE A 169 -0.09 2.98 15.40
C PHE A 169 -1.59 3.30 15.43
N VAL A 170 -2.27 2.79 16.46
CA VAL A 170 -3.72 2.95 16.66
C VAL A 170 -3.98 4.12 17.60
N CYS A 171 -4.56 5.19 17.06
CA CYS A 171 -5.06 6.28 17.88
C CYS A 171 -6.43 5.92 18.47
N SER A 172 -6.62 6.09 19.78
CA SER A 172 -7.94 5.96 20.42
C SER A 172 -8.94 6.97 19.88
N ASP A 173 -8.50 8.21 19.62
CA ASP A 173 -9.29 9.25 18.97
C ASP A 173 -8.68 9.65 17.62
N LYS A 174 -9.40 9.33 16.53
CA LYS A 174 -8.94 9.64 15.16
C LYS A 174 -8.93 11.14 14.84
N LYS A 175 -9.72 11.96 15.52
CA LYS A 175 -9.83 13.41 15.22
C LYS A 175 -8.70 14.22 15.86
N HIS A 176 -8.21 13.74 16.99
CA HIS A 176 -7.24 14.44 17.84
C HIS A 176 -5.88 13.73 17.85
N CYS A 177 -5.61 12.93 16.83
CA CYS A 177 -4.34 12.21 16.67
C CYS A 177 -3.79 12.47 15.27
N THR A 178 -2.59 13.04 15.21
CA THR A 178 -1.85 13.18 13.95
C THR A 178 -0.55 12.40 14.03
N LYS A 179 -0.13 11.85 12.89
CA LYS A 179 1.04 10.97 12.79
C LYS A 179 1.92 11.46 11.66
N THR A 180 3.22 11.55 11.92
CA THR A 180 4.20 12.02 10.95
C THR A 180 5.49 11.22 11.08
N LEU A 181 6.18 11.03 9.97
CA LEU A 181 7.56 10.57 9.99
C LEU A 181 8.46 11.78 10.23
N ILE A 182 9.46 11.63 11.08
CA ILE A 182 10.46 12.68 11.34
C ILE A 182 11.88 12.12 11.30
N GLN A 183 12.78 12.88 10.69
CA GLN A 183 14.22 12.61 10.70
C GLN A 183 14.92 13.65 11.56
N THR A 184 15.31 13.29 12.78
CA THR A 184 16.04 14.22 13.67
C THR A 184 17.54 14.26 13.42
N THR A 185 18.07 13.25 12.74
CA THR A 185 19.50 13.17 12.40
C THR A 185 19.66 12.48 11.06
N ALA A 186 20.39 13.10 10.12
CA ALA A 186 20.58 12.56 8.79
C ALA A 186 21.26 11.18 8.84
N GLY A 187 20.76 10.23 8.03
CA GLY A 187 21.30 8.87 7.96
C GLY A 187 21.05 8.04 9.22
N LYS A 188 20.20 8.50 10.14
CA LYS A 188 19.76 7.72 11.32
C LYS A 188 18.32 7.24 11.16
N PRO A 189 17.88 6.24 11.94
CA PRO A 189 16.53 5.71 11.85
C PRO A 189 15.47 6.79 11.98
N ILE A 190 14.46 6.71 11.12
CA ILE A 190 13.30 7.59 11.14
C ILE A 190 12.46 7.25 12.36
N LYS A 191 11.95 8.30 13.01
CA LYS A 191 10.99 8.16 14.12
C LYS A 191 9.58 8.40 13.61
N VAL A 192 8.64 7.64 14.15
CA VAL A 192 7.21 7.87 13.95
C VAL A 192 6.76 8.78 15.09
N GLN A 193 6.50 10.04 14.78
CA GLN A 193 5.96 11.01 15.73
C GLN A 193 4.43 10.95 15.74
N VAL A 194 3.88 11.01 16.94
CA VAL A 194 2.43 11.04 17.19
C VAL A 194 2.14 12.27 18.04
N SER A 195 1.21 13.09 17.57
CA SER A 195 0.65 14.22 18.30
C SER A 195 -0.77 13.87 18.73
N LEU A 196 -1.02 13.90 20.03
CA LEU A 196 -2.29 13.57 20.68
C LEU A 196 -2.85 14.84 21.33
N THR A 197 -4.12 15.15 21.11
CA THR A 197 -4.81 16.26 21.78
C THR A 197 -5.85 15.69 22.74
N ASP A 198 -5.78 16.11 24.00
CA ASP A 198 -6.72 15.66 25.04
C ASP A 198 -8.08 16.41 24.94
N PRO A 199 -9.11 16.00 25.71
CA PRO A 199 -10.40 16.70 25.75
C PRO A 199 -10.33 18.15 26.25
N GLN A 200 -9.25 18.53 26.94
CA GLN A 200 -8.96 19.88 27.43
C GLN A 200 -8.18 20.72 26.40
N ASN A 201 -7.96 20.19 25.20
CA ASN A 201 -7.25 20.80 24.09
C ASN A 201 -5.73 21.01 24.34
N ASN A 202 -5.15 20.27 25.29
CA ASN A 202 -3.69 20.19 25.45
C ASN A 202 -3.13 19.19 24.43
N THR A 203 -1.99 19.54 23.83
CA THR A 203 -1.34 18.70 22.83
C THR A 203 -0.06 18.08 23.39
N TYR A 204 0.03 16.76 23.29
CA TYR A 204 1.16 15.94 23.71
C TYR A 204 1.81 15.32 22.48
N VAL A 205 3.14 15.35 22.43
CA VAL A 205 3.89 14.86 21.28
C VAL A 205 4.90 13.84 21.74
N GLY A 206 4.78 12.62 21.22
CA GLY A 206 5.70 11.52 21.48
C GLY A 206 6.12 10.84 20.19
N THR A 207 6.95 9.82 20.33
CA THR A 207 7.32 8.91 19.23
C THR A 207 6.94 7.49 19.57
N THR A 208 6.59 6.66 18.59
CA THR A 208 6.25 5.26 18.88
C THR A 208 7.44 4.56 19.54
N ARG A 209 7.15 3.67 20.49
CA ARG A 209 8.17 2.96 21.26
C ARG A 209 9.20 2.28 20.38
N GLU A 210 8.73 1.59 19.35
CA GLU A 210 9.54 0.81 18.42
C GLU A 210 10.50 1.69 17.61
N SER A 211 9.99 2.81 17.07
CA SER A 211 10.82 3.74 16.29
C SER A 211 11.83 4.47 17.16
N LEU A 212 11.46 4.83 18.40
CA LEU A 212 12.37 5.45 19.36
C LEU A 212 13.46 4.47 19.80
N GLN A 213 13.10 3.21 20.05
CA GLN A 213 14.07 2.16 20.37
C GLN A 213 15.09 2.00 19.25
N ARG A 214 14.67 1.84 17.99
CA ARG A 214 15.61 1.71 16.86
C ARG A 214 16.52 2.94 16.74
N PHE A 215 15.97 4.13 16.95
CA PHE A 215 16.76 5.36 16.95
C PHE A 215 17.84 5.35 18.05
N TYR A 216 17.49 4.97 19.29
CA TYR A 216 18.45 4.90 20.38
C TYR A 216 19.45 3.77 20.22
N ASP A 217 19.05 2.59 19.75
CA ASP A 217 19.97 1.50 19.45
C ASP A 217 21.05 1.95 18.43
N ALA A 218 20.69 2.81 17.47
CA ALA A 218 21.61 3.33 16.44
C ALA A 218 22.41 4.59 16.84
N THR A 219 22.00 5.32 17.88
CA THR A 219 22.60 6.63 18.24
C THR A 219 23.18 6.69 19.65
N LYS A 220 22.70 5.84 20.56
CA LYS A 220 23.09 5.76 21.96
C LYS A 220 23.11 4.29 22.42
N PRO A 221 24.05 3.44 21.98
CA PRO A 221 23.99 2.00 22.23
C PRO A 221 23.82 1.57 23.70
N GLN A 222 24.26 2.39 24.65
CA GLN A 222 24.15 2.15 26.10
C GLN A 222 22.92 2.79 26.75
N TRP A 223 21.94 3.27 25.98
CA TRP A 223 20.77 3.98 26.51
C TRP A 223 19.98 3.17 27.55
N ARG A 224 20.03 1.84 27.47
CA ARG A 224 19.39 0.93 28.43
C ARG A 224 20.08 0.96 29.80
N GLU A 225 21.40 1.17 29.81
CA GLU A 225 22.22 1.23 31.03
C GLU A 225 22.09 2.59 31.73
N THR A 226 21.67 3.64 31.00
CA THR A 226 21.49 4.99 31.54
C THR A 226 20.16 5.19 32.27
N GLY A 227 19.38 4.12 32.50
CA GLY A 227 18.11 4.20 33.23
C GLY A 227 16.93 4.78 32.43
N ILE A 228 17.02 4.77 31.10
CA ILE A 228 15.90 5.17 30.23
C ILE A 228 14.96 3.96 30.09
N ASP A 229 13.74 4.09 30.59
CA ASP A 229 12.69 3.08 30.43
C ASP A 229 11.64 3.55 29.42
N LEU A 230 11.62 2.93 28.23
CA LEU A 230 10.63 3.25 27.19
C LEU A 230 9.22 2.74 27.51
N SER A 231 9.03 1.98 28.58
CA SER A 231 7.69 1.59 29.04
C SER A 231 7.00 2.69 29.83
N THR A 232 7.75 3.63 30.41
CA THR A 232 7.22 4.73 31.24
C THR A 232 7.65 6.12 30.76
N SER A 233 8.52 6.23 29.76
CA SER A 233 9.02 7.51 29.27
C SER A 233 7.94 8.39 28.62
N HIS A 234 7.91 9.68 29.00
CA HIS A 234 7.06 10.69 28.35
C HIS A 234 7.39 10.93 26.86
N LEU A 235 8.52 10.42 26.37
CA LEU A 235 8.89 10.50 24.96
C LEU A 235 8.14 9.47 24.09
N VAL A 236 7.47 8.51 24.73
CA VAL A 236 6.81 7.38 24.06
C VAL A 236 5.32 7.68 23.88
N ALA A 237 4.85 7.65 22.62
CA ALA A 237 3.49 8.01 22.25
C ALA A 237 2.44 7.11 22.91
N GLU A 238 2.72 5.81 23.04
CA GLU A 238 1.88 4.83 23.72
C GLU A 238 1.67 5.21 25.19
N VAL A 239 2.73 5.65 25.87
CA VAL A 239 2.70 6.09 27.27
C VAL A 239 1.87 7.36 27.42
N LEU A 240 2.08 8.34 26.53
CA LEU A 240 1.27 9.56 26.51
C LEU A 240 -0.22 9.28 26.27
N GLN A 241 -0.53 8.32 25.39
CA GLN A 241 -1.91 7.90 25.14
C GLN A 241 -2.53 7.26 26.38
N GLU A 242 -1.83 6.34 27.04
CA GLU A 242 -2.29 5.67 28.26
C GLU A 242 -2.54 6.65 29.41
N VAL A 243 -1.75 7.71 29.55
CA VAL A 243 -1.90 8.71 30.61
C VAL A 243 -3.00 9.73 30.30
N TYR A 244 -2.90 10.39 29.14
CA TYR A 244 -3.69 11.60 28.88
C TYR A 244 -4.99 11.32 28.12
N ILE A 245 -5.04 10.25 27.34
CA ILE A 245 -6.19 9.91 26.49
C ILE A 245 -7.01 8.79 27.12
N ASP A 246 -6.39 7.63 27.32
CA ASP A 246 -7.07 6.42 27.78
C ASP A 246 -7.25 6.40 29.31
N ARG A 247 -6.40 7.15 30.04
CA ARG A 247 -6.38 7.24 31.52
C ARG A 247 -6.23 5.87 32.19
N THR A 248 -5.49 4.98 31.56
CA THR A 248 -5.14 3.64 32.08
C THR A 248 -3.84 3.65 32.88
N MET A 249 -3.09 4.75 32.85
CA MET A 249 -1.87 4.96 33.63
C MET A 249 -1.90 6.31 34.37
N GLU A 250 -1.37 6.35 35.59
CA GLU A 250 -1.24 7.58 36.37
C GLU A 250 -0.09 8.47 35.86
N ALA A 251 -0.27 9.79 35.85
CA ALA A 251 0.77 10.70 35.39
C ALA A 251 2.06 10.63 36.24
N SER A 252 1.95 10.24 37.51
CA SER A 252 3.09 10.09 38.42
C SER A 252 3.99 8.89 38.11
N SER A 253 3.53 7.90 37.35
CA SER A 253 4.36 6.76 36.94
C SER A 253 5.16 7.04 35.67
N MET A 254 4.99 8.22 35.05
CA MET A 254 5.69 8.61 33.84
C MET A 254 7.09 9.16 34.15
N GLN A 255 8.11 8.65 33.47
CA GLN A 255 9.47 9.17 33.55
C GLN A 255 9.58 10.49 32.75
N MET A 256 9.65 11.61 33.47
CA MET A 256 9.73 12.97 32.92
C MET A 256 11.14 13.37 32.45
N ASN A 257 12.20 12.66 32.85
CA ASN A 257 13.59 12.96 32.48
C ASN A 257 14.39 11.69 32.17
N PRO A 258 15.15 11.64 31.05
CA PRO A 258 16.31 10.76 30.93
C PRO A 258 17.53 11.32 31.70
#